data_AF-A0A315BBA5-F1
#
_entry.id   AF-A0A315BBA5-F1
#
_cell.length_a   1.000
_cell.length_b   1.000
_cell.length_c   1.000
_cell.angle_alpha   90.00
_cell.angle_beta   90.00
_cell.angle_gamma   90.00
#
_symmetry.space_group_name_H-M   'P 1'
#
loop_
_entity.id
_entity.type
_entity.pdbx_description
1 polymer ?
#
loop_
_entity_poly.entity_id
_entity_poly.type
_entity_poly.pdbx_seq_one_letter_code
_entity_poly.pdbx_strand_id
1 'polypeptide(L)'
;MNTGDLHMVKDMTDYFVGEKQESVLFMLAALMAIGLAVWLWSHGHRLRWMALPLVVVALMQLVVGVTIFARTDAQLAKLSTQLVSAPAEFKQAETARMQTVMANFKLYKSVELALLVLGACLIAFFSKWDAATAIGIGLVVQAGFTLALDLFAEARGEAYLRALAGMAT
;
A
#
# COMPACT_ATOMS: atom_id res chain seq x y z
N MET A 1 18.36 14.86 24.71
CA MET A 1 18.11 13.87 23.65
C MET A 1 19.37 13.03 23.53
N ASN A 2 19.30 11.74 23.85
CA ASN A 2 20.46 10.85 23.78
C ASN A 2 20.68 10.38 22.32
N THR A 3 21.84 9.83 22.00
CA THR A 3 22.17 9.31 20.65
C THR A 3 21.16 8.26 20.17
N GLY A 4 20.59 7.47 21.08
CA GLY A 4 19.51 6.52 20.78
C GLY A 4 18.21 7.18 20.29
N ASP A 5 17.83 8.30 20.90
CA ASP A 5 16.62 9.06 20.50
C ASP A 5 16.80 9.70 19.12
N LEU A 6 18.02 10.19 18.83
CA LEU A 6 18.36 10.77 17.53
C LEU A 6 18.29 9.73 16.41
N HIS A 7 18.75 8.51 16.67
CA HIS A 7 18.62 7.40 15.72
C HIS A 7 17.15 7.01 15.50
N MET A 8 16.35 6.96 16.58
CA MET A 8 14.92 6.66 16.48
C MET A 8 14.14 7.72 15.68
N VAL A 9 14.42 9.01 15.88
CA VAL A 9 13.80 10.07 15.07
C VAL A 9 14.12 9.90 13.60
N LYS A 10 15.36 9.55 13.27
CA LYS A 10 15.75 9.29 11.88
C LYS A 10 15.00 8.10 11.30
N ASP A 11 14.99 6.95 11.99
CA ASP A 11 14.33 5.73 11.52
C ASP A 11 12.81 5.94 11.34
N MET A 12 12.18 6.66 12.27
CA MET A 12 10.79 7.07 12.17
C MET A 12 10.55 8.00 10.98
N THR A 13 11.39 9.01 10.80
CA THR A 13 11.27 9.95 9.67
C THR A 13 11.41 9.22 8.34
N ASP A 14 12.41 8.34 8.21
CA ASP A 14 12.63 7.54 7.00
C ASP A 14 11.43 6.62 6.71
N TYR A 15 10.85 6.01 7.74
CA TYR A 15 9.63 5.20 7.61
C TYR A 15 8.44 6.02 7.07
N PHE A 16 8.15 7.19 7.66
CA PHE A 16 7.01 8.02 7.26
C PHE A 16 7.22 8.70 5.90
N VAL A 17 8.46 9.09 5.55
CA VAL A 17 8.78 9.57 4.20
C VAL A 17 8.51 8.47 3.18
N GLY A 18 8.91 7.23 3.46
CA GLY A 18 8.58 6.08 2.61
C GLY A 18 7.07 5.87 2.46
N GLU A 19 6.32 5.90 3.58
CA GLU A 19 4.86 5.75 3.58
C GLU A 19 4.18 6.83 2.71
N LYS A 20 4.70 8.07 2.76
CA LYS A 20 4.22 9.16 1.90
C LYS A 20 4.57 8.97 0.44
N GLN A 21 5.79 8.55 0.11
CA GLN A 21 6.18 8.29 -1.29
C GLN A 21 5.32 7.19 -1.93
N GLU A 22 5.07 6.12 -1.19
CA GLU A 22 4.20 5.03 -1.63
C GLU A 22 2.76 5.48 -1.85
N SER A 23 2.22 6.34 -0.97
CA SER A 23 0.90 6.93 -1.15
C SER A 23 0.78 7.72 -2.46
N VAL A 24 1.86 8.40 -2.89
CA VAL A 24 1.91 9.09 -4.19
C VAL A 24 1.90 8.09 -5.34
N LEU A 25 2.64 6.98 -5.22
CA LEU A 25 2.61 5.91 -6.23
C LEU A 25 1.21 5.32 -6.40
N PHE A 26 0.49 5.07 -5.30
CA PHE A 26 -0.91 4.63 -5.35
C PHE A 26 -1.81 5.64 -6.06
N MET A 27 -1.68 6.93 -5.74
CA MET A 27 -2.48 7.98 -6.39
C MET A 27 -2.19 8.08 -7.89
N LEU A 28 -0.91 8.05 -8.29
CA LEU A 28 -0.52 8.13 -9.70
C LEU A 28 -0.99 6.89 -10.48
N ALA A 29 -0.81 5.69 -9.92
CA ALA A 29 -1.28 4.45 -10.51
C ALA A 29 -2.80 4.43 -10.67
N ALA A 30 -3.54 4.91 -9.67
CA ALA A 30 -4.98 5.04 -9.73
C ALA A 30 -5.43 5.97 -10.87
N LEU A 31 -4.83 7.14 -11.00
CA LEU A 31 -5.16 8.10 -12.07
C LEU A 31 -4.85 7.51 -13.46
N MET A 32 -3.71 6.83 -13.62
CA MET A 32 -3.38 6.14 -14.87
C MET A 32 -4.37 5.02 -15.20
N ALA A 33 -4.76 4.22 -14.21
CA ALA A 33 -5.71 3.13 -14.39
C ALA A 33 -7.12 3.65 -14.76
N ILE A 34 -7.58 4.73 -14.13
CA ILE A 34 -8.84 5.40 -14.48
C ILE A 34 -8.77 5.97 -15.90
N GLY A 35 -7.67 6.64 -16.27
CA GLY A 35 -7.46 7.16 -17.62
C GLY A 35 -7.49 6.07 -18.68
N LEU A 36 -6.81 4.94 -18.43
CA LEU A 36 -6.82 3.77 -19.31
C LEU A 36 -8.22 3.17 -19.43
N ALA A 37 -8.96 3.05 -18.33
CA ALA A 37 -10.31 2.54 -18.32
C ALA A 37 -11.27 3.39 -19.17
N VAL A 38 -11.20 4.72 -19.03
CA VAL A 38 -12.00 5.67 -19.84
C VAL A 38 -11.65 5.54 -21.32
N TRP A 39 -10.35 5.45 -21.66
CA TRP A 39 -9.90 5.30 -23.04
C TRP A 39 -10.38 3.99 -23.68
N LEU A 40 -10.30 2.86 -22.96
CA LEU A 40 -10.76 1.56 -23.43
C LEU A 40 -12.26 1.54 -23.73
N TRP A 41 -13.04 2.23 -22.90
CA TRP A 41 -14.49 2.30 -23.08
C TRP A 41 -14.89 3.21 -24.25
N SER A 42 -14.25 4.37 -24.38
CA SER A 42 -14.57 5.34 -25.43
C SER A 42 -14.24 4.86 -26.85
N HIS A 43 -13.22 4.00 -26.99
CA HIS A 43 -12.80 3.46 -28.28
C HIS A 43 -13.40 2.08 -28.61
N GLY A 44 -14.28 1.53 -27.76
CA GLY A 44 -14.92 0.23 -28.00
C GLY A 44 -13.94 -0.95 -28.06
N HIS A 45 -12.80 -0.86 -27.37
CA HIS A 45 -11.73 -1.85 -27.47
C HIS A 45 -12.17 -3.24 -26.97
N ARG A 46 -11.59 -4.32 -27.50
CA ARG A 46 -11.90 -5.71 -27.07
C ARG A 46 -11.66 -5.92 -25.57
N LEU A 47 -10.72 -5.18 -24.99
CA LEU A 47 -10.37 -5.20 -23.57
C LEU A 47 -11.23 -4.27 -22.70
N ARG A 48 -12.35 -3.73 -23.18
CA ARG A 48 -13.20 -2.81 -22.39
C ARG A 48 -13.61 -3.35 -21.03
N TRP A 49 -13.77 -4.67 -20.90
CA TRP A 49 -14.15 -5.30 -19.63
C TRP A 49 -13.02 -5.30 -18.58
N MET A 50 -11.77 -5.04 -18.99
CA MET A 50 -10.66 -4.75 -18.09
C MET A 50 -10.85 -3.45 -17.31
N ALA A 51 -11.63 -2.50 -17.85
CA ALA A 51 -11.91 -1.24 -17.19
C ALA A 51 -12.55 -1.43 -15.81
N LEU A 52 -13.35 -2.48 -15.62
CA LEU A 52 -14.05 -2.74 -14.37
C LEU A 52 -13.08 -3.03 -13.20
N PRO A 53 -12.22 -4.06 -13.25
CA PRO A 53 -11.23 -4.28 -12.19
C PRO A 53 -10.24 -3.11 -12.07
N LEU A 54 -9.86 -2.45 -13.17
CA LEU A 54 -8.99 -1.28 -13.13
C LEU A 54 -9.59 -0.15 -12.29
N VAL A 55 -10.84 0.24 -12.54
CA VAL A 55 -11.49 1.36 -11.84
C VAL A 55 -11.75 1.01 -10.39
N VAL A 56 -12.22 -0.21 -10.10
CA VAL A 56 -12.52 -0.64 -8.72
C VAL A 56 -11.28 -0.56 -7.86
N VAL A 57 -10.16 -1.14 -8.30
CA VAL A 57 -8.91 -1.12 -7.54
C VAL A 57 -8.32 0.29 -7.50
N ALA A 58 -8.36 1.04 -8.61
CA ALA A 58 -7.87 2.43 -8.65
C ALA A 58 -8.60 3.34 -7.65
N LEU A 59 -9.92 3.21 -7.51
CA LEU A 59 -10.66 4.00 -6.52
C LEU A 59 -10.22 3.66 -5.09
N MET A 60 -10.00 2.38 -4.79
CA MET A 60 -9.46 1.96 -3.49
C MET A 60 -8.05 2.51 -3.25
N GLN A 61 -7.15 2.39 -4.24
CA GLN A 61 -5.79 2.95 -4.19
C GLN A 61 -5.80 4.46 -3.97
N LEU A 62 -6.72 5.19 -4.61
CA LEU A 62 -6.84 6.62 -4.46
C LEU A 62 -7.31 7.01 -3.05
N VAL A 63 -8.31 6.32 -2.51
CA VAL A 63 -8.77 6.54 -1.13
C VAL A 63 -7.64 6.27 -0.12
N VAL A 64 -6.95 5.14 -0.25
CA VAL A 64 -5.83 4.77 0.63
C VAL A 64 -4.68 5.78 0.49
N GLY A 65 -4.26 6.08 -0.73
CA GLY A 65 -3.18 7.01 -1.03
C GLY A 65 -3.45 8.41 -0.48
N VAL A 66 -4.64 8.98 -0.73
CA VAL A 66 -5.02 10.30 -0.19
C VAL A 66 -5.05 10.29 1.34
N THR A 67 -5.61 9.24 1.94
CA THR A 67 -5.72 9.14 3.41
C THR A 67 -4.34 9.11 4.07
N ILE A 68 -3.43 8.30 3.54
CA ILE A 68 -2.06 8.21 4.04
C ILE A 68 -1.34 9.55 3.83
N PHE A 69 -1.38 10.09 2.61
CA PHE A 69 -0.70 11.34 2.28
C PHE A 69 -1.10 12.50 3.21
N ALA A 70 -2.41 12.64 3.47
CA ALA A 70 -2.94 13.71 4.32
C ALA A 70 -2.63 13.51 5.81
N ARG A 71 -2.51 12.26 6.28
CA ARG A 71 -2.29 11.95 7.71
C ARG A 71 -0.83 11.93 8.11
N THR A 72 0.07 11.53 7.20
CA THR A 72 1.46 11.19 7.52
C THR A 72 2.22 12.32 8.22
N ASP A 73 2.14 13.55 7.74
CA ASP A 73 2.89 14.68 8.33
C ASP A 73 2.45 14.97 9.76
N ALA A 74 1.14 14.98 10.01
CA ALA A 74 0.56 15.21 11.33
C ALA A 74 0.91 14.07 12.30
N GLN A 75 0.91 12.83 11.82
CA GLN A 75 1.29 11.67 12.62
C GLN A 75 2.77 11.70 13.00
N LEU A 76 3.67 12.01 12.06
CA LEU A 76 5.10 12.13 12.31
C LEU A 76 5.38 13.21 13.36
N ALA A 77 4.73 14.38 13.25
CA ALA A 77 4.90 15.47 14.22
C ALA A 77 4.45 15.05 15.64
N LYS A 78 3.27 14.43 15.75
CA LYS A 78 2.74 13.94 17.04
C LYS A 78 3.66 12.91 17.68
N LEU A 79 4.13 11.94 16.91
CA LEU A 79 5.02 10.89 17.38
C LEU A 79 6.40 11.42 17.78
N SER A 80 6.93 12.40 17.04
CA SER A 80 8.17 13.08 17.39
C SER A 80 8.09 13.81 18.72
N THR A 81 6.98 14.48 19.01
CA THR A 81 6.74 15.08 20.33
C THR A 81 6.61 14.01 21.42
N GLN A 82 5.86 12.95 21.17
CA GLN A 82 5.64 11.88 22.14
C GLN A 82 6.93 11.13 22.51
N LEU A 83 7.82 10.91 21.53
CA LEU A 83 9.13 10.30 21.77
C LEU A 83 9.97 11.11 22.77
N VAL A 84 9.90 12.44 22.70
CA VAL A 84 10.64 13.32 23.61
C VAL A 84 9.97 13.43 24.99
N SER A 85 8.64 13.50 25.04
CA SER A 85 7.91 13.72 26.29
C SER A 85 7.70 12.44 27.11
N ALA A 86 7.52 11.30 26.46
CA ALA A 86 7.19 10.02 27.09
C ALA A 86 7.71 8.82 26.25
N PRO A 87 9.03 8.57 26.21
CA PRO A 87 9.65 7.57 25.33
C PRO A 87 9.16 6.13 25.58
N ALA A 88 8.91 5.75 26.84
CA ALA A 88 8.38 4.43 27.17
C ALA A 88 6.95 4.22 26.64
N GLU A 89 6.07 5.22 26.81
CA GLU A 89 4.71 5.19 26.28
C GLU A 89 4.70 5.21 24.74
N PHE A 90 5.59 6.02 24.13
CA PHE A 90 5.79 6.04 22.69
C PHE A 90 6.14 4.64 22.17
N LYS A 91 7.18 4.01 22.74
CA LYS A 91 7.62 2.67 22.34
C LYS A 91 6.48 1.66 22.41
N GLN A 92 5.72 1.64 23.50
CA GLN A 92 4.62 0.71 23.69
C GLN A 92 3.49 0.94 22.68
N ALA A 93 3.01 2.18 22.57
CA ALA A 93 1.89 2.54 21.71
C ALA A 93 2.22 2.35 20.23
N GLU A 94 3.41 2.79 19.80
CA GLU A 94 3.82 2.70 18.41
C GLU A 94 4.13 1.27 17.99
N THR A 95 4.68 0.44 18.89
CA THR A 95 4.86 -1.00 18.64
C THR A 95 3.51 -1.69 18.42
N ALA A 96 2.52 -1.43 19.28
CA ALA A 96 1.18 -2.02 19.14
C ALA A 96 0.50 -1.60 17.83
N ARG A 97 0.63 -0.32 17.46
CA ARG A 97 0.14 0.19 16.17
C ARG A 97 0.81 -0.54 15.01
N MET A 98 2.15 -0.59 15.00
CA MET A 98 2.90 -1.19 13.90
C MET A 98 2.67 -2.71 13.78
N GLN A 99 2.47 -3.43 14.89
CA GLN A 99 2.06 -4.84 14.85
C GLN A 99 0.70 -5.02 14.16
N THR A 100 -0.25 -4.12 14.42
CA THR A 100 -1.56 -4.13 13.74
C THR A 100 -1.40 -3.86 12.24
N VAL A 101 -0.56 -2.89 11.87
CA VAL A 101 -0.24 -2.60 10.45
C VAL A 101 0.37 -3.82 9.76
N MET A 102 1.32 -4.52 10.41
CA MET A 102 1.93 -5.73 9.87
C MET A 102 0.94 -6.89 9.72
N ALA A 103 -0.02 -7.02 10.65
CA ALA A 103 -1.08 -8.02 10.54
C ALA A 103 -1.98 -7.74 9.33
N ASN A 104 -2.30 -6.47 9.08
CA ASN A 104 -3.11 -6.06 7.93
C ASN A 104 -2.39 -6.35 6.60
N PHE A 105 -1.07 -6.14 6.50
CA PHE A 105 -0.31 -6.52 5.30
C PHE A 105 -0.43 -8.02 4.97
N LYS A 106 -0.42 -8.90 5.98
CA LYS A 106 -0.63 -10.34 5.72
C LYS A 106 -2.00 -10.63 5.11
N LEU A 107 -3.03 -9.93 5.58
CA LEU A 107 -4.39 -10.07 5.06
C LEU A 107 -4.50 -9.52 3.64
N TYR A 108 -4.00 -8.31 3.39
CA TYR A 108 -4.02 -7.68 2.05
C TYR A 108 -3.28 -8.52 1.02
N LYS A 109 -2.04 -8.93 1.30
CA LYS A 109 -1.26 -9.82 0.40
C LYS A 109 -1.99 -11.12 0.07
N SER A 110 -2.70 -11.71 1.04
CA SER A 110 -3.46 -12.95 0.81
C SER A 110 -4.62 -12.73 -0.16
N VAL A 111 -5.33 -11.60 -0.01
CA VAL A 111 -6.40 -11.19 -0.93
C VAL A 111 -5.85 -10.89 -2.32
N GLU A 112 -4.75 -10.14 -2.40
CA GLU A 112 -4.11 -9.78 -3.67
C GLU A 112 -3.58 -11.00 -4.42
N LEU A 113 -2.93 -11.93 -3.71
CA LEU A 113 -2.47 -13.18 -4.30
C LEU A 113 -3.65 -14.01 -4.84
N ALA A 114 -4.77 -14.06 -4.10
CA ALA A 114 -5.97 -14.74 -4.56
C ALA A 114 -6.55 -14.09 -5.83
N LEU A 115 -6.59 -12.75 -5.89
CA LEU A 115 -7.03 -12.00 -7.07
C LEU A 115 -6.09 -12.20 -8.26
N LEU A 116 -4.77 -12.27 -8.02
CA LEU A 116 -3.77 -12.51 -9.05
C LEU A 116 -3.91 -13.92 -9.64
N VAL A 117 -4.08 -14.94 -8.79
CA VAL A 117 -4.34 -16.32 -9.22
C VAL A 117 -5.66 -16.41 -9.98
N LEU A 118 -6.73 -15.78 -9.48
CA LEU A 118 -8.02 -15.72 -10.17
C LEU A 118 -7.88 -15.09 -11.56
N GLY A 119 -7.16 -13.97 -11.66
CA GLY A 119 -6.90 -13.30 -12.92
C GLY A 119 -6.15 -14.19 -13.91
N ALA A 120 -5.10 -14.89 -13.44
CA ALA A 120 -4.36 -15.85 -14.25
C ALA A 120 -5.23 -17.02 -14.72
N CYS A 121 -6.09 -17.56 -13.85
CA CYS A 121 -7.05 -18.61 -14.20
C CYS A 121 -8.06 -18.14 -15.26
N LEU A 122 -8.58 -16.92 -15.15
CA LEU A 122 -9.49 -16.36 -16.16
C LEU A 122 -8.81 -16.27 -17.53
N ILE A 123 -7.55 -15.83 -17.58
CA ILE A 123 -6.78 -15.74 -18.82
C ILE A 123 -6.52 -17.14 -19.39
N ALA A 124 -6.13 -18.12 -18.57
CA ALA A 124 -5.72 -19.44 -19.03
C ALA A 124 -6.91 -20.32 -19.48
N PHE A 125 -7.98 -20.38 -18.67
CA PHE A 125 -9.08 -21.33 -18.87
C PHE A 125 -10.27 -20.72 -19.63
N PHE A 126 -10.42 -19.39 -19.62
CA PHE A 126 -11.55 -18.70 -20.27
C PHE A 126 -11.09 -17.81 -21.44
N SER A 127 -9.94 -18.13 -22.04
CA SER A 127 -9.33 -17.39 -23.16
C SER A 127 -10.25 -17.16 -24.37
N LYS A 128 -11.24 -18.04 -24.57
CA LYS A 128 -12.25 -17.93 -25.65
C LYS A 128 -13.26 -16.82 -25.43
N TRP A 129 -13.37 -16.28 -24.21
CA TRP A 129 -14.34 -15.27 -23.82
C TRP A 129 -13.62 -13.94 -23.62
N ASP A 130 -13.70 -13.04 -24.60
CA ASP A 130 -13.00 -11.74 -24.59
C ASP A 130 -13.20 -10.96 -23.27
N ALA A 131 -14.41 -11.04 -22.68
CA ALA A 131 -14.70 -10.42 -21.39
C ALA A 131 -13.94 -11.03 -20.21
N ALA A 132 -13.90 -12.36 -20.11
CA ALA A 132 -13.20 -13.07 -19.04
C ALA A 132 -11.70 -12.83 -19.10
N THR A 133 -11.12 -12.90 -20.30
CA THR A 133 -9.70 -12.59 -20.54
C THR A 133 -9.38 -11.15 -20.15
N ALA A 134 -10.20 -10.18 -20.56
CA ALA A 134 -9.97 -8.77 -20.23
C ALA A 134 -10.07 -8.48 -18.73
N ILE A 135 -11.06 -9.05 -18.04
CA ILE A 135 -11.16 -8.96 -16.56
C ILE A 135 -9.93 -9.59 -15.91
N GLY A 136 -9.52 -10.76 -16.39
CA GLY A 136 -8.35 -11.46 -15.88
C GLY A 136 -7.06 -10.63 -15.99
N ILE A 137 -6.84 -9.98 -17.14
CA ILE A 137 -5.69 -9.08 -17.32
C ILE A 137 -5.74 -7.93 -16.32
N GLY A 138 -6.91 -7.30 -16.14
CA GLY A 138 -7.06 -6.19 -15.20
C GLY A 138 -6.78 -6.59 -13.76
N LEU A 139 -7.23 -7.78 -13.35
CA LEU A 139 -6.93 -8.34 -12.04
C LEU A 139 -5.44 -8.63 -11.87
N VAL A 140 -4.78 -9.27 -12.84
CA VAL A 140 -3.34 -9.56 -12.76
C VAL A 140 -2.51 -8.28 -12.68
N VAL A 141 -2.82 -7.29 -13.51
CA VAL A 141 -2.09 -6.02 -13.53
C VAL A 141 -2.27 -5.27 -12.21
N GLN A 142 -3.51 -5.14 -11.73
CA GLN A 142 -3.78 -4.41 -10.49
C GLN A 142 -3.25 -5.12 -9.25
N ALA A 143 -3.58 -6.40 -9.08
CA ALA A 143 -3.13 -7.18 -7.93
C ALA A 143 -1.61 -7.35 -7.93
N GLY A 144 -0.98 -7.51 -9.10
CA GLY A 144 0.49 -7.60 -9.18
C GLY A 144 1.17 -6.29 -8.80
N PHE A 145 0.60 -5.15 -9.22
CA PHE A 145 1.13 -3.84 -8.85
C PHE A 145 0.94 -3.54 -7.36
N THR A 146 -0.25 -3.74 -6.80
CA THR A 146 -0.50 -3.48 -5.37
C THR A 146 0.32 -4.41 -4.48
N LEU A 147 0.38 -5.70 -4.82
CA LEU A 147 1.20 -6.67 -4.10
C LEU A 147 2.68 -6.29 -4.07
N ALA A 148 3.21 -5.76 -5.17
CA ALA A 148 4.59 -5.29 -5.21
C ALA A 148 4.82 -4.12 -4.23
N LEU A 149 3.90 -3.15 -4.18
CA LEU A 149 3.99 -2.03 -3.24
C LEU A 149 3.87 -2.50 -1.78
N ASP A 150 2.90 -3.37 -1.50
CA ASP A 150 2.67 -3.92 -0.16
C ASP A 150 3.90 -4.68 0.37
N LEU A 151 4.64 -5.39 -0.50
CA LEU A 151 5.90 -6.05 -0.12
C LEU A 151 6.99 -5.05 0.29
N PHE A 152 7.12 -3.93 -0.41
CA PHE A 152 8.06 -2.87 -0.02
C PHE A 152 7.63 -2.19 1.28
N ALA A 153 6.33 -1.95 1.44
CA ALA A 153 5.75 -1.34 2.63
C ALA A 153 5.92 -2.21 3.88
N GLU A 154 5.70 -3.52 3.75
CA GLU A 154 5.91 -4.49 4.81
C GLU A 154 7.38 -4.57 5.21
N ALA A 155 8.31 -4.68 4.25
CA ALA A 155 9.75 -4.70 4.53
C ALA A 155 10.22 -3.43 5.27
N ARG A 156 9.69 -2.27 4.88
CA ARG A 156 9.92 -0.98 5.57
C ARG A 156 9.35 -0.99 6.99
N GLY A 157 8.13 -1.51 7.16
CA GLY A 157 7.47 -1.62 8.46
C GLY A 157 8.18 -2.57 9.43
N GLU A 158 8.71 -3.70 8.93
CA GLU A 158 9.52 -4.61 9.73
C GLU A 158 10.83 -3.96 10.19
N ALA A 159 11.51 -3.22 9.30
CA ALA A 159 12.72 -2.48 9.66
C ALA A 159 12.44 -1.48 10.78
N TYR A 160 11.32 -0.76 10.70
CA TYR A 160 10.90 0.18 11.73
C TYR A 160 10.50 -0.50 13.05
N LEU A 161 9.80 -1.65 13.01
CA LEU A 161 9.52 -2.44 14.21
C LEU A 161 10.80 -2.94 14.91
N ARG A 162 11.81 -3.35 14.14
CA ARG A 162 13.12 -3.75 14.69
C ARG A 162 13.81 -2.57 15.38
N ALA A 163 13.74 -1.38 14.79
CA ALA A 163 14.24 -0.16 15.41
C ALA A 163 13.51 0.15 16.73
N LEU A 164 12.17 0.07 16.74
CA LEU A 164 11.36 0.27 17.94
C LEU A 164 11.72 -0.72 19.05
N ALA A 165 11.92 -1.99 18.72
CA ALA A 165 12.32 -3.01 19.69
C ALA A 165 13.69 -2.71 20.32
N GLY A 166 14.65 -2.25 19.52
CA GLY A 166 16.02 -1.92 19.94
C GLY A 166 16.16 -0.61 20.72
N MET A 167 15.10 0.20 20.83
CA MET A 167 15.10 1.43 21.61
C MET A 167 15.32 1.13 23.10
N ALA A 168 16.34 1.73 23.70
CA ALA A 168 16.55 1.65 25.15
C ALA A 168 15.43 2.41 25.87
N THR A 169 14.83 1.79 26.90
CA THR A 169 13.81 2.40 27.76
C THR A 169 14.43 3.11 28.94
#